data_AF-Q979I2-F1
#
_entry.id   AF-Q979I2-F1
#
_cell.length_a   1.000
_cell.length_b   1.000
_cell.length_c   1.000
_cell.angle_alpha   90.00
_cell.angle_beta   90.00
_cell.angle_gamma   90.00
#
_symmetry.space_group_name_H-M   'P 1'
#
loop_
_entity.id
_entity.type
_entity.pdbx_description
1 polymer ?
#
loop_
_entity_poly.entity_id
_entity_poly.type
_entity_poly.pdbx_seq_one_letter_code
_entity_poly.pdbx_strand_id
1 'polypeptide(L)' 'METDQAVDKIKRDLEERYGKIDDIRPERLKFDETLKEYSMIVRFKLENEERVVVYYFSKDGNILRHFNL' A
#
# COMPACT_ATOMS: atom_id res chain seq x y z
N MET A 1 11.38 0.95 -7.93
CA MET A 1 9.95 0.59 -8.07
C MET A 1 9.17 1.83 -8.44
N GLU A 2 8.16 1.70 -9.29
CA GLU A 2 7.26 2.80 -9.68
C GLU A 2 6.01 2.85 -8.79
N THR A 3 5.42 4.04 -8.62
CA THR A 3 4.20 4.23 -7.81
C THR A 3 3.07 3.33 -8.28
N ASP A 4 2.79 3.29 -9.59
CA ASP A 4 1.67 2.52 -10.16
C ASP A 4 1.80 1.02 -9.87
N GLN A 5 3.02 0.48 -9.98
CA GLN A 5 3.30 -0.92 -9.63
C GLN A 5 3.05 -1.22 -8.15
N ALA A 6 3.39 -0.28 -7.27
CA ALA A 6 3.13 -0.42 -5.84
C ALA A 6 1.63 -0.38 -5.54
N VAL A 7 0.89 0.54 -6.16
CA VAL A 7 -0.57 0.67 -6.00
C VAL A 7 -1.28 -0.61 -6.45
N ASP A 8 -0.90 -1.19 -7.59
CA ASP A 8 -1.49 -2.45 -8.07
C ASP A 8 -1.27 -3.61 -7.08
N LYS A 9 -0.07 -3.70 -6.50
CA LYS A 9 0.23 -4.73 -5.48
C LYS A 9 -0.59 -4.51 -4.20
N ILE A 10 -0.73 -3.27 -3.76
CA ILE A 10 -1.54 -2.94 -2.57
C ILE A 10 -3.00 -3.27 -2.84
N LYS A 11 -3.54 -2.86 -3.99
CA LYS A 11 -4.93 -3.14 -4.35
C LYS A 11 -5.21 -4.64 -4.31
N ARG A 12 -4.35 -5.46 -4.93
CA ARG A 12 -4.49 -6.92 -4.90
C ARG A 12 -4.44 -7.48 -3.48
N ASP A 13 -3.47 -7.05 -2.67
CA ASP A 13 -3.34 -7.51 -1.28
C ASP A 13 -4.56 -7.13 -0.41
N LEU A 14 -5.12 -5.93 -0.61
CA LEU A 14 -6.34 -5.50 0.07
C LEU A 14 -7.57 -6.27 -0.43
N GLU A 15 -7.67 -6.52 -1.74
CA GLU A 15 -8.78 -7.27 -2.34
C GLU A 15 -8.80 -8.74 -1.90
N GLU A 16 -7.63 -9.35 -1.71
CA GLU A 16 -7.50 -10.70 -1.15
C GLU A 16 -7.98 -10.78 0.32
N ARG A 17 -7.79 -9.71 1.11
CA ARG A 17 -8.14 -9.67 2.54
C ARG A 17 -9.59 -9.31 2.80
N TYR A 18 -10.10 -8.32 2.08
CA TYR A 18 -11.36 -7.66 2.39
C TYR A 18 -12.39 -7.79 1.26
N GLY A 19 -12.03 -8.42 0.15
CA GLY A 19 -12.83 -8.41 -1.07
C GLY A 19 -12.69 -7.10 -1.84
N LYS A 20 -13.56 -6.89 -2.82
CA LYS A 20 -13.45 -5.78 -3.79
C LYS A 20 -13.29 -4.41 -3.10
N ILE A 21 -12.23 -3.68 -3.47
CA ILE A 21 -11.96 -2.32 -2.99
C ILE A 21 -12.19 -1.33 -4.14
N ASP A 22 -13.21 -0.49 -3.98
CA ASP A 22 -13.64 0.45 -5.04
C ASP A 22 -12.99 1.83 -4.96
N ASP A 23 -12.57 2.27 -3.76
CA ASP A 23 -11.92 3.57 -3.54
C ASP A 23 -10.57 3.36 -2.85
N ILE A 24 -9.49 3.43 -3.62
CA ILE A 24 -8.11 3.39 -3.15
C ILE A 24 -7.42 4.71 -3.50
N ARG A 25 -6.92 5.40 -2.47
CA ARG A 25 -6.26 6.69 -2.55
C ARG A 25 -4.82 6.55 -2.05
N PRO A 26 -3.87 6.23 -2.94
CA PRO A 26 -2.47 6.14 -2.57
C PRO A 26 -1.85 7.53 -2.40
N GLU A 27 -0.99 7.66 -1.39
CA GLU A 27 -0.09 8.80 -1.25
C GLU A 27 1.21 8.56 -2.04
N ARG A 28 2.15 9.51 -1.92
CA ARG A 28 3.44 9.43 -2.60
C ARG A 28 4.29 8.27 -2.08
N LEU A 29 4.83 7.47 -3.00
CA LEU A 29 5.86 6.48 -2.71
C LEU A 29 7.14 7.20 -2.22
N LYS A 30 7.61 6.82 -1.03
CA LYS A 30 8.86 7.34 -0.44
C LYS A 30 9.90 6.23 -0.38
N PHE A 31 11.16 6.57 -0.59
CA PHE A 31 12.28 5.65 -0.43
C PHE A 31 13.07 6.03 0.82
N ASP A 32 13.31 5.05 1.69
CA ASP A 32 14.17 5.19 2.86
C ASP A 32 15.56 4.66 2.51
N GLU A 33 16.56 5.54 2.46
CA GLU A 33 17.93 5.17 2.12
C GLU A 33 18.62 4.31 3.20
N THR A 34 18.22 4.47 4.47
CA THR A 34 18.80 3.77 5.61
C THR A 34 18.36 2.31 5.61
N LEU A 35 17.05 2.09 5.46
CA LEU A 35 16.46 0.75 5.44
C LEU A 35 16.53 0.10 4.05
N LYS A 36 16.79 0.90 3.00
CA LYS A 36 16.74 0.47 1.60
C LYS A 36 15.37 -0.08 1.20
N GLU A 37 14.32 0.56 1.68
CA GLU A 37 12.92 0.14 1.47
C GLU A 37 12.11 1.28 0.87
N TYR A 38 11.04 0.94 0.16
CA TYR A 38 10.02 1.91 -0.20
C TYR A 38 8.84 1.84 0.79
N SER A 39 8.13 2.94 0.97
CA SER A 39 6.90 2.98 1.76
C SER A 39 5.81 3.77 1.04
N MET A 40 4.55 3.36 1.21
CA MET A 40 3.37 4.08 0.71
C MET A 40 2.25 4.04 1.74
N ILE A 41 1.67 5.21 2.02
CA ILE A 41 0.42 5.31 2.78
C ILE A 41 -0.72 5.20 1.77
N VAL A 42 -1.73 4.40 2.10
CA VAL A 42 -2.91 4.20 1.28
C VAL A 42 -4.14 4.37 2.15
N ARG A 43 -5.08 5.18 1.66
CA ARG A 43 -6.42 5.27 2.23
C ARG A 43 -7.37 4.46 1.38
N PHE A 44 -8.27 3.72 2.00
CA PHE A 44 -9.29 3.00 1.27
C PHE A 44 -10.60 2.96 2.04
N LYS A 45 -11.72 2.81 1.31
CA LYS A 45 -13.04 2.66 1.91
C LYS A 45 -13.42 1.18 1.97
N LEU A 46 -13.75 0.70 3.17
CA LEU A 46 -14.32 -0.62 3.38
C LEU A 46 -15.73 -0.46 3.95
N GLU A 47 -16.74 -0.90 3.21
CA GLU A 47 -18.15 -0.65 3.49
C GLU A 47 -18.46 0.84 3.67
N ASN A 48 -18.43 1.35 4.90
CA ASN A 48 -18.61 2.77 5.23
C ASN A 48 -17.51 3.35 6.15
N GLU A 49 -16.43 2.60 6.37
CA GLU A 49 -15.28 3.04 7.16
C GLU A 49 -14.13 3.45 6.23
N GLU A 50 -13.56 4.64 6.46
CA GLU A 50 -12.27 5.00 5.86
C GLU A 50 -11.15 4.37 6.70
N ARG A 51 -10.29 3.60 6.04
CA ARG A 51 -9.12 2.96 6.65
C ARG A 51 -7.86 3.53 6.05
N VAL A 52 -6.81 3.58 6.87
CA VAL A 52 -5.49 4.03 6.46
C VAL A 52 -4.50 2.93 6.78
N VAL A 53 -3.66 2.59 5.80
CA VAL A 53 -2.65 1.55 5.93
C VAL A 53 -1.35 2.05 5.32
N VAL A 54 -0.22 1.74 5.97
CA VAL A 54 1.11 1.98 5.42
C VAL A 54 1.71 0.65 4.96
N TYR A 55 2.18 0.59 3.73
CA TYR A 55 2.91 -0.54 3.17
C TYR A 55 4.40 -0.23 3.06
N TYR A 56 5.22 -1.25 3.29
CA TYR A 56 6.66 -1.23 3.07
C TYR A 56 7.03 -2.27 2.02
N PHE A 57 7.96 -1.91 1.13
CA PHE A 57 8.39 -2.74 0.02
C PHE A 57 9.91 -2.84 -0.04
N SER A 58 10.41 -3.98 -0.51
CA SER A 58 11.81 -4.11 -0.89
C SER A 58 12.15 -3.25 -2.12
N LYS A 59 13.43 -3.09 -2.44
CA LYS A 59 13.88 -2.43 -3.69
C LYS A 59 13.30 -3.08 -4.94
N ASP A 60 13.13 -4.40 -4.90
CA ASP A 60 12.53 -5.20 -5.99
C ASP A 60 11.00 -5.11 -6.02
N GLY A 61 10.42 -4.37 -5.07
CA GLY A 61 8.99 -4.09 -4.98
C GLY A 61 8.16 -5.20 -4.34
N ASN A 62 8.76 -6.11 -3.60
CA ASN A 62 8.02 -7.11 -2.82
C ASN A 62 7.47 -6.47 -1.55
N ILE A 63 6.20 -6.73 -1.22
CA ILE A 63 5.62 -6.28 0.05
C ILE A 63 6.38 -6.97 1.18
N LEU A 64 6.95 -6.18 2.10
CA LEU A 64 7.64 -6.67 3.27
C LEU A 64 6.71 -6.74 4.48
N ARG A 65 5.93 -5.66 4.68
CA ARG A 65 5.03 -5.49 5.82
C ARG A 65 4.05 -4.35 5.57
N HIS A 66 2.96 -4.35 6.32
CA HIS A 66 2.03 -3.23 6.39
C HIS A 66 1.50 -3.06 7.81
N PHE A 67 1.01 -1.86 8.10
CA PHE A 67 0.43 -1.50 9.39
C PHE A 67 -0.82 -0.65 9.17
N ASN A 68 -1.92 -1.01 9.84
CA ASN A 68 -3.10 -0.17 9.90
C ASN A 68 -2.83 1.00 10.87
N LEU A 69 -3.23 2.21 10.48
CA LEU A 69 -3.13 3.43 11.30
C LEU A 69 -4.45 3.77 11.98
#